data_AF-A0A1T4TF58-F1
#
_entry.id   AF-A0A1T4TF58-F1
#
_cell.length_a   1.000
_cell.length_b   1.000
_cell.length_c   1.000
_cell.angle_alpha   90.00
_cell.angle_beta   90.00
_cell.angle_gamma   90.00
#
_symmetry.space_group_name_H-M   'P 1'
#
loop_
_entity.id
_entity.type
_entity.pdbx_description
1 polymer ?
#
loop_
_entity_poly.entity_id
_entity_poly.type
_entity_poly.pdbx_seq_one_letter_code
_entity_poly.pdbx_strand_id
1 'polypeptide(L)'
;MQAEHFARLAAGVFVAVALAVAVLGGAGREEEPASEASVPSSAIPANPLRAEMIRCARIGEAAIHDAACLETWAENRRRFLSANDDWIRDRLPVPPRIKPEAR
;
A
#
# COMPACT_ATOMS: atom_id res chain seq x y z
N MET A 1 -2.63 39.75 -14.52
CA MET A 1 -2.13 38.36 -14.41
C MET A 1 -2.80 37.56 -15.49
N GLN A 2 -2.02 36.97 -16.40
CA GLN A 2 -2.47 36.61 -17.74
C GLN A 2 -3.40 35.39 -17.70
N ALA A 3 -4.65 35.55 -18.12
CA ALA A 3 -5.63 34.47 -18.24
C ALA A 3 -5.14 33.32 -19.15
N GLU A 4 -4.24 33.62 -20.10
CA GLU A 4 -3.63 32.64 -21.01
C GLU A 4 -2.82 31.55 -20.30
N HIS A 5 -2.14 31.89 -19.21
CA HIS A 5 -1.33 30.93 -18.46
C HIS A 5 -2.21 29.98 -17.66
N PHE A 6 -3.30 30.49 -17.07
CA PHE A 6 -4.27 29.68 -16.35
C PHE A 6 -5.02 28.69 -17.26
N ALA A 7 -5.34 29.10 -18.50
CA ALA A 7 -6.00 28.22 -19.47
C ALA A 7 -5.13 27.02 -19.86
N ARG A 8 -3.83 27.23 -20.09
CA ARG A 8 -2.87 26.16 -20.42
C ARG A 8 -2.67 25.18 -19.26
N LEU A 9 -2.61 25.70 -18.03
CA LEU A 9 -2.50 24.87 -16.83
C LEU A 9 -3.74 24.00 -16.63
N ALA A 10 -4.94 24.58 -16.75
CA ALA A 10 -6.19 23.84 -16.62
C ALA A 10 -6.31 22.72 -17.67
N ALA A 11 -5.94 23.00 -18.93
CA ALA A 11 -5.91 22.00 -19.99
C ALA A 11 -4.90 20.86 -19.69
N GLY A 12 -3.70 21.20 -19.21
CA GLY A 12 -2.69 20.20 -18.85
C GLY A 12 -3.14 19.28 -17.72
N VAL A 13 -3.74 19.84 -16.66
CA VAL A 13 -4.30 19.07 -15.54
C VAL A 13 -5.42 18.14 -16.02
N PHE A 14 -6.33 18.64 -16.88
CA PHE A 14 -7.41 17.81 -17.42
C PHE A 14 -6.90 16.63 -18.26
N VAL A 15 -5.91 16.86 -19.13
CA VAL A 15 -5.27 15.79 -19.92
C VAL A 15 -4.59 14.77 -19.02
N ALA A 16 -3.86 15.22 -17.99
CA ALA A 16 -3.21 14.30 -17.05
C ALA A 16 -4.23 13.43 -16.28
N VAL A 17 -5.35 14.01 -15.84
CA VAL A 17 -6.43 13.28 -15.18
C VAL A 17 -7.11 12.31 -16.14
N ALA A 18 -7.40 12.71 -17.38
CA ALA A 18 -7.99 11.84 -18.40
C ALA A 18 -7.10 10.63 -18.70
N LEU A 19 -5.78 10.83 -18.82
CA LEU A 19 -4.82 9.74 -19.00
C LEU A 19 -4.77 8.81 -17.78
N ALA A 20 -4.76 9.35 -16.57
CA ALA A 20 -4.80 8.54 -15.35
C ALA A 20 -6.08 7.69 -15.28
N VAL A 21 -7.23 8.24 -15.68
CA VAL A 21 -8.50 7.51 -15.77
C VAL A 21 -8.49 6.49 -16.90
N ALA A 22 -7.87 6.76 -18.04
CA ALA A 22 -7.75 5.76 -19.12
C ALA A 22 -6.87 4.58 -18.71
N VAL A 23 -5.76 4.85 -18.00
CA VAL A 23 -4.83 3.81 -17.53
C VAL A 23 -5.41 3.00 -16.37
N LEU A 24 -6.08 3.66 -15.41
CA LEU A 24 -6.57 3.00 -14.20
C LEU A 24 -8.04 2.57 -14.27
N GLY A 25 -8.87 3.31 -15.02
CA GLY A 25 -10.32 3.11 -15.18
C GLY A 25 -10.74 2.51 -16.52
N GLY A 26 -9.86 2.50 -17.53
CA GLY A 26 -10.11 1.85 -18.83
C GLY A 26 -10.02 0.33 -18.82
N ALA A 27 -9.53 -0.28 -17.73
CA ALA A 27 -9.46 -1.74 -17.55
C ALA A 27 -10.83 -2.42 -17.32
N GLY A 28 -11.91 -1.82 -17.82
CA GLY A 28 -13.27 -2.23 -17.52
C GLY A 28 -13.91 -3.16 -18.53
N ARG A 29 -13.56 -3.12 -19.82
CA ARG A 29 -14.30 -3.87 -20.86
C ARG A 29 -13.44 -4.12 -22.09
N GLU A 30 -12.95 -5.36 -22.24
CA GLU A 30 -12.86 -6.17 -23.47
C GLU A 30 -11.90 -7.35 -23.26
N GLU A 31 -12.51 -8.48 -22.87
CA GLU A 31 -12.21 -9.90 -23.13
C GLU A 31 -10.81 -10.55 -22.97
N GLU A 32 -10.86 -11.65 -22.22
CA GLU A 32 -10.07 -12.90 -22.24
C GLU A 32 -8.99 -13.09 -21.14
N PRO A 33 -9.04 -14.22 -20.39
CA PRO A 33 -8.54 -14.32 -19.03
C PRO A 33 -7.03 -14.55 -19.03
N ALA A 34 -6.28 -13.45 -19.04
CA ALA A 34 -4.85 -13.49 -18.90
C ALA A 34 -4.48 -13.82 -17.46
N SER A 35 -4.38 -15.12 -17.22
CA SER A 35 -3.64 -15.74 -16.13
C SER A 35 -4.22 -15.47 -14.75
N GLU A 36 -4.56 -16.55 -14.08
CA GLU A 36 -4.42 -16.67 -12.65
C GLU A 36 -3.01 -16.16 -12.27
N ALA A 37 -2.89 -14.84 -12.07
CA ALA A 37 -2.00 -14.33 -11.07
C ALA A 37 -2.49 -15.03 -9.81
N SER A 38 -1.85 -16.15 -9.50
CA SER A 38 -1.83 -16.75 -8.19
C SER A 38 -1.31 -15.66 -7.26
N VAL A 39 -2.19 -14.70 -6.93
CA VAL A 39 -2.29 -14.20 -5.58
C VAL A 39 -2.29 -15.50 -4.80
N PRO A 40 -1.28 -15.78 -3.97
CA PRO A 40 -1.41 -16.92 -3.09
C PRO A 40 -2.72 -16.66 -2.38
N SER A 41 -3.74 -17.45 -2.74
CA SER A 41 -4.94 -17.62 -1.97
C SER A 41 -4.39 -18.26 -0.72
N SER A 42 -3.91 -17.38 0.14
CA SER A 42 -3.53 -17.68 1.48
C SER A 42 -4.86 -18.05 2.10
N ALA A 43 -5.20 -19.31 1.91
CA ALA A 43 -6.04 -20.11 2.76
C ALA A 43 -5.39 -20.06 4.16
N ILE A 44 -5.44 -18.89 4.78
CA ILE A 44 -5.21 -18.68 6.19
C ILE A 44 -6.62 -18.58 6.76
N PRO A 45 -6.96 -19.39 7.77
CA PRO A 45 -8.28 -19.39 8.38
C PRO A 45 -8.67 -17.95 8.68
N ALA A 46 -9.87 -17.54 8.24
CA ALA A 46 -10.41 -16.18 8.30
C ALA A 46 -9.73 -15.37 9.41
N ASN A 47 -8.63 -14.68 9.07
CA ASN A 47 -7.79 -14.10 10.11
C ASN A 47 -8.65 -13.05 10.79
N PRO A 48 -8.95 -13.17 12.10
CA PRO A 48 -9.90 -12.27 12.76
C PRO A 48 -9.51 -10.81 12.54
N LEU A 49 -8.20 -10.53 12.44
CA LEU A 49 -7.65 -9.23 12.10
C LEU A 49 -8.13 -8.68 10.74
N ARG A 50 -8.28 -9.54 9.72
CA ARG A 50 -8.77 -9.14 8.39
C ARG A 50 -10.26 -8.80 8.43
N ALA A 51 -11.06 -9.57 9.18
CA ALA A 51 -12.48 -9.30 9.36
C ALA A 51 -12.70 -7.96 10.09
N GLU A 52 -11.92 -7.71 11.15
CA GLU A 52 -11.93 -6.45 11.91
C GLU A 52 -11.48 -5.27 11.04
N MET A 53 -10.43 -5.44 10.23
CA MET A 53 -10.02 -4.42 9.24
C MET A 53 -11.14 -4.05 8.28
N ILE A 54 -11.86 -5.04 7.74
CA ILE A 54 -12.99 -4.81 6.83
C ILE A 54 -14.12 -4.09 7.57
N ARG A 55 -14.43 -4.48 8.82
CA ARG A 55 -15.44 -3.78 9.63
C ARG A 55 -15.06 -2.30 9.82
N CYS A 56 -13.84 -2.03 10.23
CA CYS A 56 -13.35 -0.68 10.47
C CYS A 56 -13.32 0.16 9.19
N ALA A 57 -12.96 -0.42 8.04
CA ALA A 57 -13.01 0.28 6.76
C ALA A 57 -14.45 0.65 6.35
N ARG A 58 -15.45 -0.20 6.65
CA ARG A 58 -16.85 0.06 6.30
C ARG A 58 -17.47 1.21 7.08
N ILE A 59 -17.05 1.45 8.32
CA ILE A 59 -17.57 2.55 9.14
C ILE A 59 -16.84 3.89 8.87
N GLY A 60 -15.75 3.86 8.09
CA GLY A 60 -15.10 5.05 7.55
C GLY A 60 -14.57 5.99 8.62
N GLU A 61 -14.99 7.25 8.58
CA GLU A 61 -14.55 8.30 9.51
C GLU A 61 -14.81 7.91 10.96
N ALA A 62 -15.94 7.26 11.27
CA ALA A 62 -16.25 6.82 12.63
C ALA A 62 -15.18 5.89 13.24
N ALA A 63 -14.42 5.15 12.41
CA ALA A 63 -13.34 4.30 12.89
C ALA A 63 -12.17 5.08 13.52
N ILE A 64 -11.98 6.37 13.19
CA ILE A 64 -10.87 7.15 13.76
C ILE A 64 -11.09 7.47 15.24
N HIS A 65 -12.33 7.38 15.70
CA HIS A 65 -12.73 7.57 17.10
C HIS A 65 -12.95 6.26 17.84
N ASP A 66 -12.80 5.11 17.17
CA ASP A 66 -12.99 3.78 17.75
C ASP A 66 -11.62 3.17 18.15
N ALA A 67 -11.44 2.92 19.44
CA ALA A 67 -10.19 2.39 19.99
C ALA A 67 -9.83 1.01 19.41
N ALA A 68 -10.81 0.13 19.20
CA ALA A 68 -10.58 -1.20 18.65
C ALA A 68 -10.12 -1.13 17.19
N CYS A 69 -10.65 -0.17 16.42
CA CYS A 69 -10.20 0.07 15.05
C CYS A 69 -8.77 0.62 14.99
N LEU A 70 -8.42 1.56 15.88
CA LEU A 70 -7.05 2.08 15.97
C LEU A 70 -6.05 0.98 16.33
N GLU A 71 -6.38 0.09 17.27
CA GLU A 71 -5.55 -1.05 17.64
C GLU A 71 -5.36 -2.03 16.49
N THR A 72 -6.45 -2.36 15.78
CA THR A 72 -6.44 -3.26 14.61
C THR A 72 -5.50 -2.74 13.52
N TRP A 73 -5.57 -1.45 13.20
CA TRP A 73 -4.68 -0.86 12.20
C TRP A 73 -3.23 -0.80 12.67
N ALA A 74 -2.99 -0.48 13.94
CA ALA A 74 -1.64 -0.49 14.50
C ALA A 74 -1.02 -1.89 14.43
N GLU A 75 -1.78 -2.93 14.73
CA GLU A 75 -1.35 -4.32 14.66
C GLU A 75 -1.06 -4.76 13.22
N ASN A 76 -1.94 -4.45 12.27
CA ASN A 76 -1.70 -4.75 10.86
C ASN A 76 -0.43 -4.07 10.33
N ARG A 77 -0.24 -2.80 10.68
CA ARG A 77 0.98 -2.05 10.31
C ARG A 77 2.23 -2.69 10.91
N ARG A 78 2.20 -3.07 12.19
CA ARG A 78 3.32 -3.76 12.85
C ARG A 78 3.71 -5.03 12.11
N ARG A 79 2.75 -5.90 11.76
CA ARG A 79 3.01 -7.15 11.05
C ARG A 79 3.59 -6.94 9.65
N PHE A 80 3.09 -5.95 8.92
CA PHE A 80 3.59 -5.63 7.59
C PHE A 80 5.03 -5.12 7.64
N LEU A 81 5.35 -4.28 8.62
CA LEU A 81 6.68 -3.71 8.78
C LEU A 81 7.67 -4.69 9.40
N SER A 82 7.25 -5.56 10.33
CA SER A 82 8.12 -6.57 10.93
C SER A 82 8.56 -7.63 9.92
N ALA A 83 7.65 -8.06 9.03
CA ALA A 83 7.99 -9.00 7.96
C ALA A 83 9.08 -8.44 7.02
N ASN A 84 9.14 -7.12 6.86
CA ASN A 84 10.21 -6.46 6.10
C ASN A 84 11.52 -6.37 6.91
N ASP A 85 11.45 -6.07 8.21
CA ASP A 85 12.64 -6.02 9.08
C ASP A 85 13.35 -7.39 9.16
N ASP A 86 12.59 -8.48 9.30
CA ASP A 86 13.14 -9.83 9.29
C ASP A 86 13.87 -10.14 7.98
N TRP A 87 13.29 -9.77 6.83
CA TRP A 87 13.94 -9.89 5.53
C TRP A 87 15.24 -9.07 5.43
N ILE A 88 15.24 -7.82 5.93
CA ILE A 88 16.44 -6.95 5.95
C ILE A 88 17.53 -7.59 6.81
N ARG A 89 17.17 -8.08 8.00
CA ARG A 89 18.09 -8.68 8.97
C ARG A 89 18.76 -9.93 8.44
N ASP A 90 18.01 -10.81 7.78
CA ASP A 90 18.54 -12.05 7.22
C ASP A 90 19.47 -11.80 6.02
N ARG A 91 19.24 -10.69 5.29
CA ARG A 91 19.95 -10.41 4.03
C ARG A 91 21.09 -9.39 4.18
N LEU A 92 21.21 -8.69 5.32
CA LEU A 92 22.32 -7.78 5.57
C LEU A 92 23.60 -8.56 5.95
N PRO A 93 24.71 -8.40 5.22
CA PRO A 93 26.00 -8.92 5.66
C PRO A 93 26.39 -8.29 6.99
N VAL A 94 26.64 -9.10 8.02
CA VAL A 94 27.19 -8.61 9.28
C VAL A 94 28.59 -8.04 8.99
N PRO A 95 28.85 -6.75 9.22
CA PRO A 95 30.17 -6.19 8.97
C PRO A 95 31.19 -6.88 9.88
N PRO A 96 32.39 -7.21 9.37
CA PRO A 96 33.42 -7.82 10.20
C PRO A 96 33.76 -6.90 11.36
N ARG A 97 33.80 -7.46 12.58
CA ARG A 97 34.25 -6.75 13.78
C ARG A 97 35.73 -6.41 13.62
N ILE A 98 36.03 -5.16 13.29
CA ILE A 98 37.40 -4.65 13.30
C ILE A 98 37.87 -4.67 14.74
N LYS A 99 38.79 -5.58 15.08
CA LYS A 99 39.45 -5.56 16.39
C LYS A 99 40.43 -4.39 16.38
N PRO A 100 40.49 -3.57 17.44
CA PRO A 100 41.55 -2.57 17.56
C PRO A 100 42.87 -3.32 17.66
N GLU A 101 43.75 -3.13 16.67
CA GLU A 101 45.13 -3.63 16.72
C GLU A 101 45.82 -2.95 17.91
N ALA A 102 46.25 -3.76 18.86
CA ALA A 102 47.02 -3.30 20.02
C ALA A 102 48.37 -2.76 19.54
N ARG A 103 48.64 -1.50 19.85
CA ARG A 103 49.94 -0.84 19.72
C ARG A 103 50.82 -1.16 20.92
#